data_AF-A0A1V4RCG6-F1
#
_entry.id   AF-A0A1V4RCG6-F1
#
_cell.length_a   1.000
_cell.length_b   1.000
_cell.length_c   1.000
_cell.angle_alpha   90.00
_cell.angle_beta   90.00
_cell.angle_gamma   90.00
#
_symmetry.space_group_name_H-M   'P 1'
#
loop_
_entity.id
_entity.type
_entity.pdbx_description
1 polymer ?
#
loop_
_entity_poly.entity_id
_entity_poly.type
_entity_poly.pdbx_seq_one_letter_code
_entity_poly.pdbx_strand_id
1 'polypeptide(L)'
;MAFWQTPSEITELDRKAISSGTPALVLMERAGRSVAETVSSMVSPTEGTVVVYTGPGNNGGDGFTAARFLLQKGYNVIVRPSFSSSSKITEGCRTNMDRFLFAGGIISYEPQVTASVAVDALLGVGFAGNLRGGTLDLAVECTGLNAPVVAV
;
A
#
# COMPACT_ATOMS: atom_id res chain seq x y z
N MET A 1 -23.10 10.90 11.40
CA MET A 1 -22.78 9.66 12.12
C MET A 1 -21.69 8.95 11.36
N ALA A 2 -20.53 8.71 11.98
CA ALA A 2 -19.51 7.83 11.40
C ALA A 2 -19.86 6.40 11.82
N PHE A 3 -20.08 5.51 10.86
CA PHE A 3 -20.29 4.09 11.09
C PHE A 3 -18.93 3.39 10.92
N TRP A 4 -18.35 2.92 12.02
CA TRP A 4 -17.11 2.14 12.01
C TRP A 4 -17.45 0.65 11.93
N GLN A 5 -16.90 -0.05 10.95
CA GLN A 5 -17.03 -1.50 10.82
C GLN A 5 -15.90 -2.20 11.58
N THR A 6 -16.23 -3.34 12.17
CA THR A 6 -15.25 -4.29 12.70
C THR A 6 -14.48 -4.98 11.56
N PRO A 7 -13.30 -5.55 11.83
CA PRO A 7 -12.55 -6.33 10.83
C PRO A 7 -13.37 -7.45 10.18
N SER A 8 -14.20 -8.15 10.96
CA SER A 8 -15.09 -9.19 10.46
C SER A 8 -16.19 -8.65 9.54
N GLU A 9 -16.73 -7.47 9.84
CA GLU A 9 -17.74 -6.83 8.99
C GLU A 9 -17.14 -6.36 7.66
N ILE A 10 -15.94 -5.77 7.66
CA ILE A 10 -15.24 -5.41 6.41
C ILE A 10 -14.96 -6.65 5.57
N THR A 11 -14.44 -7.72 6.19
CA THR A 11 -14.18 -8.99 5.49
C THR A 11 -15.46 -9.55 4.85
N GLU A 12 -16.59 -9.48 5.55
CA GLU A 12 -17.88 -9.93 5.03
C GLU A 12 -18.42 -9.03 3.90
N LEU A 13 -18.19 -7.72 3.97
CA LEU A 13 -18.54 -6.78 2.91
C LEU A 13 -17.75 -7.06 1.64
N ASP A 14 -16.44 -7.27 1.74
CA ASP A 14 -15.59 -7.65 0.61
C ASP A 14 -16.06 -8.97 0.00
N ARG A 15 -16.35 -9.97 0.84
CA ARG A 15 -16.88 -11.27 0.39
C ARG A 15 -18.19 -11.11 -0.37
N LYS A 16 -19.12 -10.28 0.13
CA LYS A 16 -20.39 -10.00 -0.54
C LYS A 16 -20.18 -9.30 -1.89
N ALA A 17 -19.32 -8.29 -1.95
CA ALA A 17 -18.98 -7.60 -3.19
C ALA A 17 -18.39 -8.56 -4.24
N ILE A 18 -17.53 -9.49 -3.81
CA ILE A 18 -16.96 -10.53 -4.67
C ILE A 18 -18.04 -11.51 -5.15
N SER A 19 -18.87 -12.01 -4.24
CA SER A 19 -19.94 -12.96 -4.59
C SER A 19 -21.03 -12.37 -5.49
N SER A 20 -21.19 -11.03 -5.49
CA SER A 20 -22.11 -10.30 -6.37
C SER A 20 -21.49 -9.91 -7.72
N GLY A 21 -20.28 -10.38 -8.01
CA GLY A 21 -19.65 -10.28 -9.33
C GLY A 21 -18.57 -9.20 -9.47
N THR A 22 -18.18 -8.50 -8.39
CA THR A 22 -17.04 -7.57 -8.44
C THR A 22 -15.74 -8.29 -8.08
N PRO A 23 -14.79 -8.49 -9.00
CA PRO A 23 -13.56 -9.20 -8.68
C PRO A 23 -12.74 -8.51 -7.58
N ALA A 24 -12.06 -9.28 -6.74
CA ALA A 24 -11.22 -8.74 -5.66
C ALA A 24 -10.17 -7.73 -6.17
N LEU A 25 -9.57 -7.99 -7.33
CA LEU A 25 -8.64 -7.05 -7.98
C LEU A 25 -9.31 -5.71 -8.34
N VAL A 26 -10.60 -5.70 -8.68
CA VAL A 26 -11.32 -4.44 -8.96
C VAL A 26 -11.55 -3.65 -7.68
N LEU A 27 -11.80 -4.31 -6.55
CA LEU A 27 -11.88 -3.64 -5.25
C LEU A 27 -10.53 -3.02 -4.88
N MET A 28 -9.45 -3.76 -5.04
CA MET A 28 -8.07 -3.31 -4.81
C MET A 28 -7.68 -2.13 -5.72
N GLU A 29 -8.03 -2.18 -7.01
CA GLU A 29 -7.83 -1.06 -7.95
C GLU A 29 -8.54 0.22 -7.49
N ARG A 30 -9.74 0.10 -6.92
CA ARG A 30 -10.49 1.25 -6.38
C ARG A 30 -9.85 1.80 -5.11
N ALA A 31 -9.46 0.92 -4.18
CA ALA A 31 -8.80 1.31 -2.94
C ALA A 31 -7.46 2.01 -3.21
N GLY A 32 -6.57 1.38 -3.98
CA GLY A 32 -5.27 1.97 -4.32
C GLY A 32 -5.38 3.26 -5.14
N ARG A 33 -6.37 3.40 -6.03
CA ARG A 33 -6.64 4.67 -6.71
C ARG A 33 -7.03 5.77 -5.72
N SER A 34 -7.91 5.46 -4.76
CA SER A 34 -8.30 6.42 -3.74
C SER A 34 -7.11 6.88 -2.90
N VAL A 35 -6.19 5.97 -2.55
CA VAL A 35 -4.95 6.32 -1.84
C VAL A 35 -4.08 7.25 -2.69
N ALA A 36 -3.90 6.94 -3.98
CA ALA A 36 -3.14 7.79 -4.90
C ALA A 36 -3.75 9.19 -5.05
N GLU A 37 -5.09 9.29 -5.08
CA GLU A 37 -5.80 10.57 -5.12
C GLU A 37 -5.60 11.38 -3.83
N THR A 38 -5.67 10.74 -2.66
CA THR A 38 -5.36 11.36 -1.37
C THR A 38 -3.94 11.90 -1.38
N VAL A 39 -2.95 11.10 -1.75
CA VAL A 39 -1.55 11.54 -1.87
C VAL A 39 -1.42 12.72 -2.84
N SER A 40 -2.05 12.64 -4.02
CA SER A 40 -2.02 13.72 -5.01
C SER A 40 -2.66 15.02 -4.55
N SER A 41 -3.54 14.98 -3.54
CA SER A 41 -4.12 16.17 -2.94
C SER A 41 -3.22 16.83 -1.89
N MET A 42 -2.19 16.11 -1.41
CA MET A 42 -1.31 16.55 -0.33
C MET A 42 0.01 17.11 -0.83
N VAL A 43 0.56 16.54 -1.90
CA VAL A 43 1.87 16.92 -2.46
C VAL A 43 1.86 16.88 -3.98
N SER A 44 2.62 17.76 -4.62
CA SER A 44 2.83 17.75 -6.07
C SER A 44 3.93 16.75 -6.50
N PRO A 45 3.95 16.31 -7.78
CA PRO A 45 4.98 15.40 -8.29
C PRO A 45 6.41 15.94 -8.18
N THR A 46 6.58 17.26 -8.05
CA THR A 46 7.88 17.93 -7.98
C THR A 46 8.43 18.09 -6.57
N GLU A 47 7.67 17.73 -5.53
CA GLU A 47 8.05 17.94 -4.12
C GLU A 47 8.95 16.84 -3.54
N GLY A 48 9.27 15.81 -4.32
CA GLY A 48 10.19 14.75 -3.94
C GLY A 48 9.59 13.36 -4.07
N THR A 49 10.23 12.40 -3.40
CA THR A 49 9.90 10.98 -3.50
C THR A 49 8.71 10.60 -2.63
N VAL A 50 7.74 9.91 -3.21
CA VAL A 50 6.72 9.17 -2.46
C VAL A 50 7.29 7.80 -2.08
N VAL A 51 7.29 7.48 -0.79
CA VAL A 51 7.74 6.17 -0.30
C VAL A 51 6.53 5.35 0.12
N VAL A 52 6.35 4.18 -0.48
CA VAL A 52 5.22 3.28 -0.19
C VAL A 52 5.75 2.05 0.53
N TYR A 53 5.34 1.85 1.78
CA TYR A 53 5.72 0.70 2.59
C TYR A 53 4.66 -0.39 2.46
N THR A 54 5.01 -1.58 1.97
CA THR A 54 4.03 -2.62 1.63
C THR A 54 4.27 -3.94 2.37
N GLY A 55 3.21 -4.54 2.91
CA GLY A 55 3.24 -5.90 3.42
C GLY A 55 2.90 -6.97 2.37
N PRO A 56 2.96 -8.27 2.72
CA PRO A 56 2.67 -9.36 1.78
C PRO A 56 1.16 -9.61 1.57
N GLY A 57 0.31 -8.95 2.35
CA GLY A 57 -1.14 -9.10 2.35
C GLY A 57 -1.87 -8.25 1.32
N ASN A 58 -3.21 -8.26 1.38
CA ASN A 58 -4.05 -7.44 0.49
C ASN A 58 -3.74 -5.94 0.62
N ASN A 59 -3.46 -5.45 1.84
CA ASN A 59 -3.11 -4.04 2.04
C ASN A 59 -1.87 -3.64 1.24
N GLY A 60 -0.86 -4.51 1.18
CA GLY A 60 0.30 -4.26 0.32
C GLY A 60 -0.05 -4.23 -1.17
N GLY A 61 -1.04 -5.01 -1.60
CA GLY A 61 -1.59 -4.93 -2.96
C GLY A 61 -2.28 -3.60 -3.27
N ASP A 62 -3.00 -3.03 -2.30
CA ASP A 62 -3.54 -1.66 -2.38
C ASP A 62 -2.39 -0.64 -2.48
N GLY A 63 -1.33 -0.82 -1.69
CA GLY A 63 -0.10 -0.02 -1.75
C GLY A 63 0.59 -0.05 -3.10
N PHE A 64 0.81 -1.23 -3.70
CA PHE A 64 1.36 -1.35 -5.06
C PHE A 64 0.47 -0.72 -6.12
N THR A 65 -0.85 -0.84 -5.95
CA THR A 65 -1.83 -0.18 -6.82
C THR A 65 -1.70 1.34 -6.74
N ALA A 66 -1.64 1.89 -5.53
CA ALA A 66 -1.43 3.32 -5.29
C ALA A 66 -0.10 3.80 -5.89
N ALA A 67 0.98 3.06 -5.65
CA ALA A 67 2.30 3.34 -6.19
C ALA A 67 2.29 3.43 -7.72
N ARG A 68 1.61 2.49 -8.40
CA ARG A 68 1.47 2.49 -9.85
C ARG A 68 0.67 3.70 -10.36
N PHE A 69 -0.44 4.07 -9.71
CA PHE A 69 -1.21 5.25 -10.13
C PHE A 69 -0.43 6.56 -9.91
N LEU A 70 0.33 6.66 -8.82
CA LEU A 70 1.20 7.80 -8.58
C LEU A 70 2.32 7.90 -9.61
N LEU A 71 2.95 6.78 -9.95
CA LEU A 71 3.96 6.72 -11.02
C LEU A 71 3.38 7.21 -12.37
N GLN A 72 2.17 6.76 -12.72
CA GLN A 72 1.46 7.20 -13.94
C GLN A 72 1.11 8.70 -13.92
N LYS A 73 1.00 9.32 -12.75
CA LYS A 73 0.79 10.77 -12.56
C LYS A 73 2.10 11.57 -12.55
N GLY A 74 3.25 10.91 -12.74
CA GLY A 74 4.56 11.56 -12.82
C GLY A 74 5.27 11.74 -11.47
N TYR A 75 4.78 11.13 -10.39
CA TYR A 75 5.50 11.13 -9.11
C TYR A 75 6.74 10.25 -9.19
N ASN A 76 7.80 10.64 -8.48
CA ASN A 76 8.90 9.74 -8.17
C ASN A 76 8.47 8.80 -7.03
N VAL A 77 8.34 7.49 -7.30
CA VAL A 77 7.79 6.52 -6.34
C VAL A 77 8.79 5.41 -6.08
N ILE A 78 9.04 5.13 -4.80
CA ILE A 78 9.81 3.97 -4.33
C ILE A 78 8.91 3.10 -3.47
N VAL A 79 8.88 1.79 -3.74
CA VAL A 79 8.20 0.82 -2.86
C VAL A 79 9.22 0.10 -1.98
N ARG A 80 8.95 0.06 -0.67
CA ARG A 80 9.67 -0.66 0.38
C ARG A 80 8.84 -1.86 0.85
N PRO A 81 9.06 -3.08 0.34
CA PRO A 81 8.33 -4.27 0.79
C PRO A 81 8.92 -4.85 2.07
N SER A 82 8.07 -5.26 3.03
CA SER A 82 8.50 -5.93 4.27
C SER A 82 8.81 -7.42 4.09
N PHE A 83 8.75 -7.90 2.85
CA PHE A 83 8.84 -9.31 2.49
C PHE A 83 9.88 -9.54 1.40
N SER A 84 10.34 -10.79 1.30
CA SER A 84 11.33 -11.23 0.31
C SER A 84 10.69 -12.10 -0.78
N SER A 85 11.48 -12.50 -1.78
CA SER A 85 11.04 -13.40 -2.86
C SER A 85 10.52 -14.76 -2.39
N SER A 86 10.98 -15.26 -1.23
CA SER A 86 10.55 -16.53 -0.64
C SER A 86 9.29 -16.42 0.23
N SER A 87 8.80 -15.20 0.48
CA SER A 87 7.64 -14.97 1.33
C SER A 87 6.34 -15.39 0.66
N LYS A 88 5.41 -15.94 1.44
CA LYS A 88 4.03 -16.16 0.99
C LYS A 88 3.35 -14.80 0.87
N ILE A 89 2.95 -14.43 -0.35
CA ILE A 89 2.18 -13.22 -0.61
C ILE A 89 0.82 -13.56 -1.22
N THR A 90 -0.15 -12.68 -0.98
CA THR A 90 -1.48 -12.83 -1.57
C THR A 90 -1.43 -12.65 -3.09
N GLU A 91 -2.36 -13.30 -3.81
CA GLU A 91 -2.45 -13.19 -5.28
C GLU A 91 -2.68 -11.74 -5.73
N GLY A 92 -3.50 -10.97 -4.99
CA GLY A 92 -3.74 -9.55 -5.26
C GLY A 92 -2.47 -8.70 -5.10
N CYS A 93 -1.70 -8.94 -4.04
CA CYS A 93 -0.41 -8.28 -3.83
C CYS A 93 0.59 -8.63 -4.92
N ARG A 94 0.74 -9.92 -5.28
CA ARG A 94 1.60 -10.36 -6.39
C ARG A 94 1.23 -9.68 -7.70
N THR A 95 -0.06 -9.74 -8.06
CA THR A 95 -0.57 -9.17 -9.30
C THR A 95 -0.28 -7.67 -9.40
N ASN A 96 -0.51 -6.91 -8.32
CA ASN A 96 -0.27 -5.47 -8.35
C ASN A 96 1.21 -5.08 -8.23
N MET A 97 2.03 -5.89 -7.56
CA MET A 97 3.48 -5.76 -7.61
C MET A 97 3.98 -5.93 -9.04
N ASP A 98 3.53 -6.96 -9.75
CA ASP A 98 3.93 -7.21 -11.14
C ASP A 98 3.47 -6.07 -12.07
N ARG A 99 2.25 -5.54 -11.88
CA ARG A 99 1.75 -4.37 -12.61
C ARG A 99 2.55 -3.10 -12.32
N PHE A 100 2.98 -2.89 -11.08
CA PHE A 100 3.82 -1.76 -10.70
C PHE A 100 5.19 -1.84 -11.36
N LEU A 101 5.84 -3.01 -11.32
CA LEU A 101 7.12 -3.25 -11.99
C LEU A 101 7.00 -3.09 -13.51
N PHE A 102 5.95 -3.61 -14.13
CA PHE A 102 5.68 -3.44 -15.55
C PHE A 102 5.52 -1.97 -15.96
N ALA A 103 4.98 -1.13 -15.07
CA ALA A 103 4.87 0.31 -15.29
C ALA A 103 6.20 1.08 -15.11
N GLY A 104 7.31 0.40 -14.84
CA GLY A 104 8.62 1.00 -14.59
C GLY A 104 8.87 1.37 -13.12
N GLY A 105 8.06 0.81 -12.20
CA GLY A 105 8.18 1.06 -10.77
C GLY A 105 9.47 0.52 -10.16
N ILE A 106 9.95 1.19 -9.10
CA ILE A 106 11.17 0.84 -8.39
C ILE A 106 10.81 0.21 -7.03
N ILE A 107 11.31 -1.01 -6.81
CA ILE A 107 11.36 -1.63 -5.49
C ILE A 107 12.76 -1.41 -4.91
N SER A 108 12.84 -0.85 -3.71
CA SER A 108 14.08 -0.66 -2.98
C SER A 108 14.03 -1.42 -1.65
N TYR A 109 15.17 -1.99 -1.26
CA TYR A 109 15.37 -2.55 0.08
C TYR A 109 16.25 -1.65 0.95
N GLU A 110 16.75 -0.55 0.38
CA GLU A 110 17.58 0.43 1.08
C GLU A 110 16.73 1.39 1.93
N PRO A 111 17.16 1.69 3.17
CA PRO A 111 16.54 2.69 4.05
C PRO A 111 16.20 3.99 3.33
N GLN A 112 14.97 4.49 3.50
CA GLN A 112 14.60 5.83 3.06
C GLN A 112 14.66 6.78 4.25
N VAL A 113 15.37 7.89 4.07
CA VAL A 113 15.56 8.91 5.12
C VAL A 113 14.76 10.19 4.84
N THR A 114 14.21 10.33 3.64
CA THR A 114 13.40 11.46 3.21
C THR A 114 12.26 10.98 2.33
N ALA A 115 11.09 11.59 2.50
CA ALA A 115 9.95 11.43 1.61
C ALA A 115 9.21 12.78 1.53
N SER A 116 8.54 13.05 0.42
CA SER A 116 7.53 14.11 0.37
C SER A 116 6.25 13.66 1.09
N VAL A 117 5.94 12.36 1.01
CA VAL A 117 4.83 11.69 1.70
C VAL A 117 5.14 10.20 1.77
N ALA A 118 4.76 9.57 2.88
CA ALA A 118 4.83 8.12 3.05
C ALA A 118 3.43 7.51 2.93
N VAL A 119 3.34 6.32 2.36
CA VAL A 119 2.13 5.50 2.35
C VAL A 119 2.39 4.26 3.19
N ASP A 120 1.63 4.06 4.27
CA ASP A 120 1.68 2.86 5.09
C ASP A 120 0.62 1.86 4.59
N ALA A 121 1.10 0.84 3.86
CA ALA A 121 0.34 -0.30 3.38
C ALA A 121 0.93 -1.61 3.95
N LEU A 122 1.52 -1.56 5.14
CA LEU A 122 2.21 -2.70 5.76
C LEU A 122 1.22 -3.78 6.23
N LEU A 123 0.15 -3.38 6.90
CA LEU A 123 -0.79 -4.30 7.55
C LEU A 123 -2.22 -3.81 7.38
N GLY A 124 -3.15 -4.74 7.12
CA GLY A 124 -4.57 -4.42 7.01
C GLY A 124 -5.38 -4.95 8.20
N VAL A 125 -6.70 -4.83 8.11
CA VAL A 125 -7.67 -5.18 9.16
C VAL A 125 -7.58 -6.63 9.67
N GLY A 126 -7.01 -7.56 8.90
CA GLY A 126 -6.84 -8.95 9.29
C GLY A 126 -5.60 -9.26 10.13
N PHE A 127 -4.73 -8.27 10.40
CA PHE A 127 -3.55 -8.49 11.23
C PHE A 127 -3.91 -8.64 12.71
N ALA A 128 -3.24 -9.57 13.39
CA ALA A 128 -3.35 -9.75 14.83
C ALA A 128 -1.97 -10.06 15.44
N GLY A 129 -1.73 -9.54 16.64
CA GLY A 129 -0.49 -9.77 17.40
C GLY A 129 0.49 -8.61 17.32
N ASN A 130 1.76 -8.90 17.62
CA ASN A 130 2.83 -7.90 17.69
C ASN A 130 3.56 -7.78 16.35
N LEU A 131 3.96 -6.55 16.00
CA LEU A 131 4.90 -6.30 14.89
C LEU A 131 6.23 -6.99 15.16
N ARG A 132 6.83 -7.58 14.12
CA ARG A 132 8.10 -8.31 14.19
C ARG A 132 8.83 -8.24 12.85
N GLY A 133 10.16 -8.41 12.90
CA GLY A 133 11.02 -8.50 11.72
C GLY A 133 10.87 -7.30 10.78
N GLY A 134 11.00 -7.54 9.47
CA GLY A 134 10.97 -6.48 8.46
C GLY A 134 9.73 -5.59 8.50
N THR A 135 8.57 -6.09 8.95
CA THR A 135 7.38 -5.23 9.12
C THR A 135 7.56 -4.23 10.26
N LEU A 136 8.17 -4.62 11.38
CA LEU A 136 8.47 -3.69 12.47
C LEU A 136 9.51 -2.65 12.03
N ASP A 137 10.57 -3.11 11.36
CA ASP A 137 11.66 -2.23 10.90
C ASP A 137 11.13 -1.15 9.95
N LEU A 138 10.27 -1.52 9.00
CA LEU A 138 9.63 -0.57 8.08
C LEU A 138 8.61 0.34 8.75
N ALA A 139 7.88 -0.14 9.77
CA ALA A 139 6.96 0.72 10.53
C ALA A 139 7.73 1.80 11.31
N VAL A 140 8.88 1.44 11.90
CA VAL A 140 9.78 2.39 12.57
C VAL A 140 10.36 3.39 11.56
N GLU A 141 10.79 2.93 10.39
CA GLU A 141 11.27 3.81 9.34
C GLU A 141 10.18 4.80 8.88
N CYS A 142 8.99 4.29 8.52
CA CYS A 142 7.86 5.10 8.06
C CYS A 142 7.48 6.19 9.07
N THR A 143 7.39 5.84 10.34
CA THR A 143 7.03 6.79 11.42
C THR A 143 8.17 7.72 11.82
N GLY A 144 9.41 7.40 11.47
CA GLY A 144 10.58 8.24 11.70
C GLY A 144 10.80 9.30 10.61
N LEU A 145 10.09 9.23 9.49
CA LEU A 145 10.18 10.24 8.44
C LEU A 145 9.57 11.56 8.89
N ASN A 146 10.25 12.67 8.56
CA ASN A 146 9.68 14.00 8.70
C ASN A 146 8.78 14.33 7.49
N ALA A 147 7.74 13.52 7.30
CA ALA A 147 6.80 13.60 6.19
C ALA A 147 5.39 13.17 6.63
N PRO A 148 4.32 13.65 5.99
CA PRO A 148 2.98 13.12 6.22
C PRO A 148 2.90 11.64 5.87
N VAL A 149 2.10 10.88 6.64
CA VAL A 149 1.83 9.46 6.41
C VAL A 149 0.36 9.27 6.03
N VAL A 150 0.11 8.60 4.91
CA VAL A 150 -1.21 8.11 4.48
C VAL A 150 -1.29 6.62 4.77
N ALA A 151 -2.02 6.23 5.82
CA ALA A 151 -2.25 4.82 6.14
C ALA A 151 -3.43 4.27 5.33
N VAL A 152 -3.25 3.07 4.77
CA VAL A 152 -4.22 2.34 3.95
C VAL A 152 -5.02 1.37 4.81
#